data_AF-A0A1U7UF37-F1
#
_entry.id   AF-A0A1U7UF37-F1
#
_cell.length_a   1.000
_cell.length_b   1.000
_cell.length_c   1.000
_cell.angle_alpha   90.00
_cell.angle_beta   90.00
_cell.angle_gamma   90.00
#
_symmetry.space_group_name_H-M   'P 1'
#
loop_
_entity.id
_entity.type
_entity.pdbx_description
1 polymer ?
#
loop_
_entity_poly.entity_id
_entity_poly.type
_entity_poly.pdbx_seq_one_letter_code
_entity_poly.pdbx_strand_id
1 'polypeptide(L)'
;MVINKMSPTSLKITLRQLMEGSSKTLQEVLTMEYRLSQGCMRGHDFHEGVRAVLIDKDQSPKWKPADLKEVTDEDLNNYFKSLGNNDLKF
;
A
#
# COMPACT_ATOMS: atom_id res chain seq x y z
N MET A 1 19.42 -4.25 -4.87
CA MET A 1 19.12 -5.71 -4.81
C MET A 1 17.96 -6.04 -3.85
N VAL A 2 17.70 -5.25 -2.80
CA VAL A 2 16.57 -5.47 -1.85
C VAL A 2 15.20 -5.03 -2.43
N ILE A 3 15.14 -3.88 -3.11
CA ILE A 3 13.89 -3.30 -3.63
C ILE A 3 13.12 -4.27 -4.53
N ASN A 4 13.82 -5.02 -5.39
CA ASN A 4 13.21 -5.97 -6.33
C ASN A 4 12.48 -7.16 -5.66
N LYS A 5 12.67 -7.37 -4.35
CA LYS A 5 11.97 -8.44 -3.60
C LYS A 5 10.69 -7.94 -2.91
N MET A 6 10.47 -6.63 -2.86
CA MET A 6 9.33 -6.02 -2.18
C MET A 6 8.09 -6.03 -3.10
N SER A 7 6.89 -5.94 -2.51
CA SER A 7 5.65 -5.79 -3.27
C SER A 7 5.71 -4.55 -4.18
N PRO A 8 5.54 -4.69 -5.51
CA PRO A 8 5.53 -3.55 -6.43
C PRO A 8 4.47 -2.51 -6.08
N THR A 9 3.28 -2.98 -5.66
CA THR A 9 2.18 -2.13 -5.20
C THR A 9 2.57 -1.32 -3.98
N SER A 10 3.14 -1.99 -2.97
CA SER A 10 3.57 -1.34 -1.72
C SER A 10 4.65 -0.29 -1.98
N LEU A 11 5.62 -0.58 -2.86
CA LEU A 11 6.66 0.37 -3.24
C LEU A 11 6.09 1.67 -3.83
N LYS A 12 5.15 1.56 -4.78
CA LYS A 12 4.53 2.75 -5.38
C LYS A 12 3.65 3.52 -4.39
N ILE A 13 2.88 2.82 -3.56
CA ILE A 13 2.07 3.44 -2.50
C ILE A 13 2.96 4.22 -1.54
N THR A 14 4.00 3.59 -0.99
CA THR A 14 4.89 4.22 -0.01
C THR A 14 5.61 5.44 -0.59
N LEU A 15 6.10 5.37 -1.82
CA LEU A 15 6.74 6.53 -2.45
C LEU A 15 5.78 7.71 -2.55
N ARG A 16 4.57 7.49 -3.07
CA ARG A 16 3.55 8.52 -3.21
C ARG A 16 3.08 9.06 -1.86
N GLN A 17 2.89 8.19 -0.88
CA GLN A 17 2.51 8.56 0.49
C GLN A 17 3.55 9.50 1.12
N LEU A 18 4.84 9.22 0.96
CA LEU A 18 5.91 10.08 1.48
C LEU A 18 5.95 11.43 0.75
N MET A 19 5.77 11.43 -0.57
CA MET A 19 5.72 12.66 -1.36
C MET A 19 4.53 13.55 -0.94
N GLU A 20 3.32 13.00 -0.89
CA GLU A 20 2.12 13.74 -0.47
C GLU A 20 2.13 14.10 1.02
N GLY A 21 2.70 13.24 1.88
CA GLY A 21 2.78 13.44 3.31
C GLY A 21 3.73 14.56 3.72
N SER A 22 4.76 14.84 2.92
CA SER A 22 5.76 15.88 3.20
C SER A 22 5.18 17.31 3.34
N SER A 23 3.98 17.54 2.80
CA SER A 23 3.27 18.82 2.85
C SER A 23 1.97 18.79 3.66
N LYS A 24 1.73 17.74 4.44
CA LYS A 24 0.51 17.51 5.24
C LYS A 24 0.78 17.61 6.74
N THR A 25 -0.24 17.99 7.49
CA THR A 25 -0.28 17.84 8.95
C THR A 25 -0.35 16.36 9.36
N LEU A 26 -0.04 16.06 10.62
CA LEU A 26 -0.16 14.70 11.15
C LEU A 26 -1.57 14.12 10.97
N GLN A 27 -2.61 14.91 11.24
CA GLN A 27 -4.00 14.47 11.09
C GLN A 27 -4.32 14.10 9.64
N GLU A 28 -3.91 14.93 8.68
CA GLU A 28 -4.12 14.66 7.26
C GLU A 28 -3.34 13.43 6.78
N VAL A 29 -2.11 13.22 7.28
CA VAL A 29 -1.32 12.01 7.00
C VAL A 29 -2.04 10.78 7.53
N LEU A 30 -2.52 10.80 8.77
CA LEU A 30 -3.24 9.68 9.37
C LEU A 30 -4.56 9.39 8.63
N THR A 31 -5.29 10.41 8.18
CA THR A 31 -6.48 10.22 7.33
C THR A 31 -6.12 9.58 5.99
N MET A 32 -5.01 9.98 5.36
CA MET A 32 -4.49 9.36 4.15
C MET A 32 -4.08 7.90 4.39
N GLU A 33 -3.28 7.63 5.43
CA GLU A 33 -2.81 6.30 5.80
C GLU A 33 -3.95 5.35 6.14
N TYR A 34 -5.01 5.87 6.75
CA TYR A 34 -6.22 5.09 6.99
C TYR A 34 -6.82 4.58 5.67
N ARG A 35 -6.97 5.43 4.65
CA ARG A 35 -7.44 5.01 3.31
C ARG A 35 -6.54 3.94 2.70
N LEU A 36 -5.23 4.14 2.77
CA LEU A 36 -4.24 3.17 2.28
C LEU A 36 -4.39 1.82 2.98
N SER A 37 -4.55 1.80 4.31
CA SER A 37 -4.76 0.58 5.08
C SER A 37 -5.99 -0.20 4.62
N GLN A 38 -7.11 0.49 4.42
CA GLN A 38 -8.36 -0.13 3.94
C GLN A 38 -8.26 -0.63 2.50
N GLY A 39 -7.44 0.02 1.67
CA GLY A 39 -7.10 -0.45 0.33
C GLY A 39 -6.25 -1.71 0.38
N CYS A 40 -5.18 -1.71 1.19
CA CYS A 40 -4.28 -2.86 1.35
C CYS A 40 -5.00 -4.10 1.89
N MET A 41 -5.97 -3.94 2.80
CA MET A 41 -6.79 -5.06 3.30
C MET A 41 -7.63 -5.73 2.20
N ARG A 42 -8.05 -4.97 1.19
CA ARG A 42 -8.80 -5.48 0.02
C ARG A 42 -7.88 -6.08 -1.05
N GLY A 43 -6.61 -5.68 -1.04
CA GLY A 43 -5.60 -6.16 -1.98
C GLY A 43 -5.09 -7.57 -1.66
N HIS A 44 -4.28 -8.10 -2.58
CA HIS A 44 -3.68 -9.42 -2.47
C HIS A 44 -2.43 -9.43 -1.57
N ASP A 45 -1.52 -8.48 -1.79
CA ASP A 45 -0.13 -8.55 -1.30
C ASP A 45 0.01 -8.47 0.21
N PHE A 46 -0.94 -7.86 0.93
CA PHE A 46 -0.88 -7.85 2.39
C PHE A 46 -0.99 -9.27 2.96
N HIS A 47 -1.97 -10.04 2.49
CA HIS A 47 -2.20 -11.41 2.95
C HIS A 47 -1.05 -12.33 2.54
N GLU A 48 -0.55 -12.20 1.31
CA GLU A 48 0.60 -12.97 0.82
C GLU A 48 1.89 -12.62 1.58
N GLY A 49 2.10 -11.34 1.91
CA GLY A 49 3.24 -10.91 2.69
C GLY A 49 3.21 -11.50 4.11
N VAL A 50 2.03 -11.50 4.74
CA VAL A 50 1.83 -12.16 6.05
C VAL A 50 2.13 -13.65 5.95
N ARG A 51 1.62 -14.34 4.91
CA ARG A 51 1.90 -15.76 4.68
C ARG A 51 3.41 -16.02 4.58
N ALA A 52 4.09 -15.33 3.66
CA ALA A 52 5.49 -15.57 3.35
C ALA A 52 6.46 -15.25 4.51
N VAL A 53 6.15 -14.22 5.31
CA VAL A 53 7.06 -13.73 6.35
C VAL A 53 6.72 -14.28 7.73
N LEU A 54 5.43 -14.42 8.07
CA LEU A 54 4.99 -14.71 9.43
C LEU A 54 4.41 -16.11 9.61
N ILE A 55 3.70 -16.65 8.60
CA ILE A 55 3.04 -17.96 8.69
C ILE A 55 3.98 -19.07 8.24
N ASP A 56 4.26 -19.14 6.94
CA ASP A 56 5.10 -20.18 6.33
C ASP A 56 6.58 -19.86 6.49
N LYS A 57 6.92 -18.57 6.63
CA LYS A 57 8.29 -18.07 6.83
C LYS A 57 9.27 -18.50 5.72
N ASP A 58 8.75 -18.67 4.51
CA ASP A 58 9.52 -19.09 3.33
C ASP A 58 10.32 -17.93 2.70
N GLN A 59 10.02 -16.68 3.07
CA GLN A 59 10.61 -15.47 2.50
C GLN A 59 10.47 -15.40 0.96
N SER A 60 9.47 -16.08 0.40
CA SER A 60 9.21 -16.24 -1.03
C SER A 60 7.78 -15.78 -1.40
N PRO A 61 7.46 -14.49 -1.19
CA PRO A 61 6.15 -13.96 -1.51
C PRO A 61 5.89 -13.93 -3.02
N LYS A 62 4.67 -14.26 -3.42
CA LYS A 62 4.19 -14.22 -4.81
C LYS A 62 3.33 -12.97 -5.03
N TRP A 63 3.97 -11.83 -5.25
CA TRP A 63 3.27 -10.56 -5.41
C TRP A 63 2.35 -10.53 -6.63
N LYS A 64 1.24 -9.80 -6.50
CA LYS A 64 0.28 -9.57 -7.58
C LYS A 64 -0.19 -8.11 -7.57
N PRO A 65 0.20 -7.30 -8.57
CA PRO A 65 1.10 -7.63 -9.69
C PRO A 65 2.55 -7.93 -9.28
N ALA A 66 3.29 -8.61 -10.16
CA ALA A 66 4.68 -9.04 -9.90
C ALA A 66 5.72 -8.02 -10.40
N ASP A 67 5.35 -7.18 -11.37
CA ASP A 67 6.22 -6.13 -11.92
C ASP A 67 5.70 -4.72 -11.60
N LEU A 68 6.61 -3.76 -11.41
CA LEU A 68 6.29 -2.34 -11.21
C LEU A 68 5.52 -1.74 -12.38
N LYS A 69 5.74 -2.21 -13.61
CA LYS A 69 5.04 -1.72 -14.81
C LYS A 69 3.56 -2.07 -14.83
N GLU A 70 3.17 -3.12 -14.12
CA GLU A 70 1.80 -3.61 -14.07
C GLU A 70 0.95 -2.87 -13.03
N VAL A 71 1.57 -2.19 -12.05
CA VAL A 71 0.86 -1.31 -11.12
C VAL A 71 0.50 -0.02 -11.85
N THR A 72 -0.74 0.14 -12.27
CA THR A 72 -1.17 1.32 -13.02
C THR A 72 -1.36 2.54 -12.10
N ASP A 73 -1.35 3.74 -12.67
CA ASP A 73 -1.69 4.95 -11.91
C ASP A 73 -3.15 4.93 -11.45
N GLU A 74 -4.05 4.27 -12.20
CA GLU A 74 -5.44 4.08 -11.79
C GLU A 74 -5.56 3.19 -10.56
N ASP A 75 -4.86 2.05 -10.54
CA ASP A 75 -4.78 1.18 -9.37
C ASP A 75 -4.26 1.96 -8.17
N LEU A 76 -3.17 2.72 -8.36
CA LEU A 76 -2.57 3.53 -7.31
C LEU A 76 -3.53 4.59 -6.78
N ASN A 77 -4.23 5.31 -7.68
CA ASN A 77 -5.23 6.31 -7.31
C ASN A 77 -6.35 5.72 -6.45
N ASN A 78 -6.75 4.47 -6.69
CA ASN A 78 -7.81 3.81 -5.91
C ASN A 78 -7.46 3.68 -4.42
N TYR A 79 -6.19 3.52 -4.04
CA TYR A 79 -5.77 3.46 -2.64
C TYR A 79 -5.90 4.81 -1.92
N PHE A 80 -5.77 5.94 -2.63
CA PHE A 80 -5.79 7.29 -2.04
C PHE A 80 -7.19 7.94 -2.07
N LYS A 81 -8.18 7.33 -2.71
CA LYS A 81 -9.55 7.83 -2.78
C LYS A 81 -10.14 7.99 -1.38
N SER A 82 -10.86 9.10 -1.17
CA SER A 82 -11.62 9.32 0.06
C SER A 82 -12.64 8.20 0.28
N LEU A 83 -12.76 7.74 1.53
CA LEU A 83 -13.80 6.80 1.94
C LEU A 83 -15.12 7.52 2.29
N GLY A 84 -15.24 8.81 1.97
CA GLY A 84 -16.40 9.64 2.26
C GLY A 84 -16.66 9.73 3.76
N ASN A 85 -17.86 9.33 4.19
CA ASN A 85 -18.24 9.35 5.60
C ASN A 85 -17.41 8.41 6.48
N ASN A 86 -16.76 7.40 5.87
CA ASN A 86 -15.94 6.42 6.56
C ASN A 86 -14.47 6.83 6.66
N ASP A 87 -14.08 8.03 6.23
CA ASP A 87 -12.73 8.54 6.46
C ASP A 87 -12.45 8.72 7.97
N LEU A 88 -11.19 8.55 8.35
CA LEU A 88 -10.73 8.88 9.70
C LEU A 88 -10.90 10.37 9.96
N LYS A 89 -11.57 10.69 11.07
CA LYS A 89 -11.82 12.04 11.58
C LYS A 89 -11.27 12.13 13.01
N PHE A 90 -10.88 13.33 13.41
CA PHE A 90 -10.34 13.65 14.73
C PHE A 90 -11.33 14.50 15.53
#